data_AF-A0A1V4Z0E2-F1
#
_entry.id   AF-A0A1V4Z0E2-F1
#
_cell.length_a   1.000
_cell.length_b   1.000
_cell.length_c   1.000
_cell.angle_alpha   90.00
_cell.angle_beta   90.00
_cell.angle_gamma   90.00
#
_symmetry.space_group_name_H-M   'P 1'
#
loop_
_entity.id
_entity.type
_entity.pdbx_description
1 polymer ?
#
loop_
_entity_poly.entity_id
_entity_poly.type
_entity_poly.pdbx_seq_one_letter_code
_entity_poly.pdbx_strand_id
1 'polypeptide(L)'
;MKAQVHDFDGGKVYLQDIESSSRTSVPWKECGNFRIIARKEDIKTALVSARTPHSLQILHPETYQPIDIEIGPELSSVEIGEELEVVEIDNNFYVLKPDQIKK
;
A
#
# COMPACT_ATOMS: atom_id res chain seq x y z
N MET A 1 -0.84 -2.88 -13.72
CA MET A 1 0.13 -2.76 -12.60
C MET A 1 -0.18 -1.49 -11.83
N LYS A 2 -0.44 -1.60 -10.53
CA LYS A 2 -0.58 -0.46 -9.61
C LYS A 2 0.67 -0.42 -8.75
N ALA A 3 1.37 0.71 -8.72
CA ALA A 3 2.64 0.81 -8.02
C ALA A 3 2.77 2.14 -7.29
N GLN A 4 3.38 2.11 -6.11
CA GLN A 4 3.75 3.28 -5.33
C GLN A 4 5.09 3.82 -5.85
N VAL A 5 5.18 5.13 -6.05
CA VAL A 5 6.46 5.80 -6.29
C VAL A 5 7.23 5.84 -4.98
N HIS A 6 8.40 5.22 -4.94
CA HIS A 6 9.24 5.14 -3.75
C HIS A 6 10.37 6.18 -3.80
N ASP A 7 10.98 6.37 -4.97
CA ASP A 7 12.06 7.34 -5.18
C ASP A 7 12.16 7.72 -6.67
N PHE A 8 12.98 8.71 -7.00
CA PHE A 8 13.34 9.03 -8.38
C PHE A 8 14.72 9.71 -8.47
N ASP A 9 15.41 9.49 -9.58
CA ASP A 9 16.66 10.17 -9.91
C ASP A 9 16.56 10.90 -11.25
N GLY A 10 17.66 11.46 -11.76
CA GLY A 10 17.66 12.19 -13.03
C GLY A 10 17.31 11.34 -14.28
N GLY A 11 17.31 10.02 -14.17
CA GLY A 11 17.10 9.09 -15.28
C GLY A 11 15.83 8.24 -15.19
N LYS A 12 15.37 7.90 -13.98
CA LYS A 12 14.27 6.95 -13.77
C LYS A 12 13.49 7.19 -12.48
N VAL A 13 12.29 6.62 -12.44
CA VAL A 13 11.40 6.56 -11.29
C VAL A 13 11.43 5.15 -10.72
N TYR A 14 11.61 5.03 -9.41
CA TYR A 14 11.58 3.77 -8.69
C TYR A 14 10.17 3.51 -8.16
N LEU A 15 9.66 2.33 -8.48
CA LEU A 15 8.30 1.92 -8.19
C LEU A 15 8.31 0.65 -7.35
N GLN A 16 7.38 0.56 -6.41
CA GLN A 16 7.05 -0.66 -5.70
C GLN A 16 5.64 -1.09 -6.08
N ASP A 17 5.51 -2.28 -6.66
CA ASP A 17 4.22 -2.87 -6.98
C ASP A 17 3.42 -3.12 -5.70
N ILE A 18 2.16 -2.70 -5.69
CA ILE A 18 1.31 -2.71 -4.48
C ILE A 18 0.85 -4.13 -4.12
N GLU A 19 0.75 -5.03 -5.09
CA GLU A 19 0.22 -6.39 -4.88
C GLU A 19 1.32 -7.41 -4.57
N SER A 20 2.45 -7.30 -5.25
CA SER A 20 3.57 -8.24 -5.16
C SER A 20 4.73 -7.74 -4.30
N SER A 21 4.72 -6.46 -3.92
CA SER A 21 5.88 -5.76 -3.33
C SER A 21 7.16 -5.82 -4.16
N SER A 22 7.07 -6.20 -5.43
CA SER A 22 8.23 -6.24 -6.32
C SER A 22 8.66 -4.81 -6.64
N ARG A 23 9.98 -4.59 -6.70
CA ARG A 23 10.56 -3.30 -7.05
C ARG A 23 10.88 -3.27 -8.54
N THR A 24 10.51 -2.20 -9.20
CA THR A 24 10.84 -1.95 -10.60
C THR A 24 11.29 -0.50 -10.78
N SER A 25 11.92 -0.20 -11.91
CA SER A 25 12.31 1.17 -12.25
C SER A 25 11.92 1.47 -13.69
N VAL A 26 11.35 2.65 -13.91
CA VAL A 26 10.88 3.09 -15.22
C VAL A 26 11.61 4.37 -15.62
N PRO A 27 12.26 4.43 -16.79
CA PRO A 27 12.87 5.66 -17.29
C PRO A 27 11.84 6.77 -17.46
N TRP A 28 12.21 8.03 -17.18
CA TRP A 28 11.29 9.18 -17.30
C TRP A 28 10.56 9.29 -18.64
N LYS A 29 11.24 8.89 -19.71
CA LYS A 29 10.75 8.92 -21.09
C LYS A 29 9.51 8.03 -21.29
N GLU A 30 9.41 6.97 -20.49
CA GLU A 30 8.33 5.98 -20.55
C GLU A 30 7.21 6.29 -19.54
N CYS A 31 7.44 7.23 -18.61
CA CYS A 31 6.44 7.69 -17.65
C CYS A 31 5.28 8.49 -18.27
N GLY A 32 5.33 8.82 -19.57
CA GLY A 32 4.24 9.52 -20.27
C GLY A 32 2.90 8.78 -20.24
N ASN A 33 2.92 7.47 -19.98
CA ASN A 33 1.73 6.64 -19.85
C ASN A 33 1.26 6.45 -18.39
N PHE A 34 1.89 7.13 -17.43
CA PHE A 34 1.50 7.00 -16.03
C PHE A 34 0.16 7.67 -15.80
N ARG A 35 -0.75 6.92 -15.18
CA ARG A 35 -1.99 7.45 -14.64
C ARG A 35 -1.86 7.53 -13.13
N ILE A 36 -1.95 8.74 -12.59
CA ILE A 36 -2.04 8.95 -11.15
C ILE A 36 -3.43 8.51 -10.70
N ILE A 37 -3.48 7.53 -9.79
CA ILE A 37 -4.72 6.95 -9.26
C ILE A 37 -4.92 7.22 -7.76
N ALA A 38 -3.87 7.67 -7.07
CA ALA A 38 -3.90 8.11 -5.68
C ALA A 38 -2.72 9.06 -5.43
N ARG A 39 -2.85 9.91 -4.41
CA ARG A 39 -1.81 10.81 -3.89
C ARG A 39 -1.60 10.57 -2.40
N LYS A 40 -0.61 11.26 -1.84
CA LYS A 40 -0.27 11.17 -0.42
C LYS A 40 -1.45 11.57 0.46
N GLU A 41 -2.26 12.53 0.01
CA GLU A 41 -3.44 13.01 0.74
C GLU A 41 -4.55 11.95 0.84
N ASP A 42 -4.56 10.96 -0.05
CA ASP A 42 -5.52 9.86 -0.05
C ASP A 42 -5.12 8.72 0.92
N ILE A 43 -3.91 8.79 1.50
CA ILE A 43 -3.43 7.83 2.49
C ILE A 43 -4.13 8.11 3.81
N LYS A 44 -4.74 7.07 4.38
CA LYS A 44 -5.45 7.12 5.66
C LYS A 44 -4.88 6.08 6.61
N THR A 45 -5.03 6.31 7.90
CA THR A 45 -4.66 5.35 8.95
C THR A 45 -5.86 4.50 9.30
N ALA A 46 -5.70 3.17 9.30
CA ALA A 46 -6.74 2.22 9.67
C ALA A 46 -6.26 1.30 10.80
N LEU A 47 -7.16 1.02 11.75
CA LEU A 47 -6.88 0.15 12.90
C LEU A 47 -7.12 -1.32 12.53
N VAL A 48 -6.18 -2.19 12.88
CA VAL A 48 -6.36 -3.64 12.79
C VAL A 48 -7.27 -4.12 13.90
N SER A 49 -8.45 -4.60 13.52
CA SER A 49 -9.49 -5.05 14.45
C SER A 49 -9.49 -6.55 14.69
N ALA A 50 -9.09 -7.34 13.69
CA ALA A 50 -8.98 -8.79 13.81
C ALA A 50 -7.94 -9.35 12.84
N ARG A 51 -7.49 -10.57 13.12
CA ARG A 51 -6.55 -11.30 12.27
C ARG A 51 -6.94 -12.76 12.21
N THR A 52 -6.92 -13.31 11.00
CA THR A 52 -7.04 -14.73 10.71
C THR A 52 -5.73 -15.25 10.09
N PRO A 53 -5.58 -16.56 9.83
CA PRO A 53 -4.41 -17.08 9.13
C PRO A 53 -4.27 -16.59 7.67
N HIS A 54 -5.37 -16.13 7.05
CA HIS A 54 -5.41 -15.80 5.62
C HIS A 54 -5.85 -14.35 5.34
N SER A 55 -6.43 -13.66 6.32
CA SER A 55 -6.93 -12.30 6.18
C SER A 55 -6.67 -11.46 7.43
N LEU A 56 -6.58 -10.16 7.23
CA LEU A 56 -6.46 -9.15 8.25
C LEU A 56 -7.67 -8.22 8.12
N GLN A 57 -8.36 -7.96 9.23
CA GLN A 57 -9.53 -7.11 9.25
C GLN A 57 -9.13 -5.73 9.76
N ILE A 58 -9.29 -4.70 8.93
CA ILE A 58 -9.13 -3.29 9.33
C ILE A 58 -10.49 -2.65 9.58
N LEU A 59 -10.50 -1.56 10.36
CA LEU A 59 -11.64 -0.64 10.40
C LEU A 59 -11.50 0.42 9.32
N HIS A 60 -12.54 0.59 8.51
CA HIS A 60 -12.61 1.67 7.54
C HIS A 60 -12.36 3.01 8.26
N PRO A 61 -11.42 3.85 7.79
CA PRO A 61 -10.98 5.05 8.51
C PRO A 61 -12.09 6.07 8.77
N GLU A 62 -13.10 6.14 7.88
CA GLU A 62 -14.24 7.05 8.03
C GLU A 62 -15.52 6.41 8.59
N THR A 63 -15.88 5.21 8.14
CA THR A 63 -17.16 4.57 8.51
C THR A 63 -17.03 3.62 9.70
N TYR A 64 -15.80 3.30 10.11
CA TYR A 64 -15.48 2.28 11.13
C TYR A 64 -16.07 0.89 10.84
N GLN A 65 -16.47 0.65 9.59
CA GLN A 65 -16.95 -0.67 9.17
C GLN A 65 -15.76 -1.63 9.03
N PRO A 66 -15.91 -2.90 9.42
CA PRO A 66 -14.87 -3.90 9.24
C PRO A 66 -14.66 -4.22 7.75
N ILE A 67 -13.39 -4.30 7.33
CA ILE A 67 -12.98 -4.64 5.97
C ILE A 67 -11.90 -5.71 6.05
N ASP A 68 -12.10 -6.82 5.35
CA ASP A 68 -11.12 -7.88 5.20
C ASP A 68 -10.12 -7.57 4.08
N ILE A 69 -8.84 -7.80 4.38
CA ILE A 69 -7.71 -7.70 3.46
C ILE A 69 -6.98 -9.04 3.45
N GLU A 70 -6.67 -9.58 2.28
CA GLU A 70 -5.89 -10.82 2.19
C GLU A 70 -4.46 -10.64 2.75
N ILE A 71 -4.01 -11.60 3.56
CA ILE A 71 -2.66 -11.59 4.13
C ILE A 71 -1.68 -12.13 3.09
N GLY A 72 -0.91 -11.23 2.49
CA GLY A 72 0.35 -11.55 1.82
C GLY A 72 1.47 -11.86 2.83
N PRO A 73 2.62 -12.40 2.37
CA PRO A 73 3.79 -12.69 3.22
C PRO A 73 4.24 -11.48 4.04
N GLU A 74 3.96 -10.29 3.53
CA GLU A 74 4.36 -9.04 4.12
C GLU A 74 3.47 -8.47 5.22
N LEU A 75 2.23 -8.96 5.34
CA LEU A 75 1.31 -8.59 6.41
C LEU A 75 1.35 -9.61 7.55
N SER A 76 2.25 -10.60 7.46
CA SER A 76 2.39 -11.68 8.44
C SER A 76 2.87 -11.22 9.82
N SER A 77 3.57 -10.08 9.91
CA SER A 77 4.03 -9.52 11.19
C SER A 77 3.03 -8.57 11.85
N VAL A 78 1.93 -8.23 11.18
CA VAL A 78 0.98 -7.24 11.69
C VAL A 78 0.09 -7.83 12.78
N GLU A 79 -0.07 -7.12 13.89
CA GLU A 79 -0.87 -7.57 15.04
C GLU A 79 -2.18 -6.79 15.20
N ILE A 80 -3.11 -7.37 15.97
CA ILE A 80 -4.38 -6.73 16.30
C ILE A 80 -4.10 -5.53 17.20
N GLY A 81 -4.76 -4.41 16.94
CA GLY A 81 -4.55 -3.14 17.65
C GLY A 81 -3.47 -2.25 17.04
N GLU A 82 -2.73 -2.72 16.03
CA GLU A 82 -1.82 -1.89 15.27
C GLU A 82 -2.57 -0.95 14.30
N GLU A 83 -1.94 0.16 13.96
CA GLU A 83 -2.41 1.10 12.95
C GLU A 83 -1.58 0.93 11.67
N LEU A 84 -2.26 0.91 10.52
CA LEU A 84 -1.63 0.76 9.21
C LEU A 84 -2.00 1.93 8.30
N GLU A 85 -1.06 2.34 7.46
CA GLU A 85 -1.36 3.24 6.36
C GLU A 85 -2.04 2.46 5.23
N VAL A 86 -3.19 2.95 4.78
CA VAL A 86 -3.99 2.33 3.72
C VAL A 86 -4.39 3.38 2.69
N VAL A 87 -4.58 2.92 1.46
CA VAL A 87 -5.14 3.74 0.38
C VAL A 87 -6.29 3.01 -0.28
N GLU A 88 -7.38 3.72 -0.54
CA GLU A 88 -8.53 3.19 -1.26
C GLU A 88 -8.36 3.49 -2.75
N ILE A 89 -8.34 2.44 -3.57
CA ILE A 89 -8.23 2.55 -5.03
C ILE A 89 -9.29 1.64 -5.64
N ASP A 90 -10.20 2.20 -6.43
CA ASP A 90 -11.31 1.47 -7.06
C ASP A 90 -12.13 0.65 -6.02
N ASN A 91 -12.48 1.27 -4.89
CA ASN A 91 -13.22 0.64 -3.76
C ASN A 91 -12.50 -0.54 -3.08
N ASN A 92 -11.20 -0.72 -3.33
CA ASN A 92 -10.37 -1.73 -2.69
C ASN A 92 -9.32 -1.05 -1.81
N PHE A 93 -9.16 -1.55 -0.59
CA PHE A 93 -8.16 -1.06 0.35
C PHE A 93 -6.84 -1.79 0.14
N TYR A 94 -5.78 -1.00 -0.05
CA TYR A 94 -4.41 -1.49 -0.18
C TYR A 94 -3.59 -1.00 1.01
N VAL A 95 -2.88 -1.91 1.68
CA VAL A 95 -1.99 -1.57 2.78
C VAL A 95 -0.68 -1.04 2.20
N LEU A 96 -0.31 0.17 2.59
CA LEU A 96 0.98 0.76 2.28
C LEU A 96 1.95 0.39 3.39
N LYS A 97 3.14 -0.08 3.01
CA LYS A 97 4.16 -0.40 4.00
C LYS A 97 4.88 0.87 4.42
N PRO A 98 5.17 1.07 5.72
CA PRO A 98 6.24 1.95 6.11
C PRO A 98 7.53 1.36 5.53
N ASP A 99 8.29 2.24 4.89
CA ASP A 99 9.58 1.95 4.29
C ASP A 99 10.46 1.17 5.27
N GLN A 100 10.84 -0.05 4.92
CA GLN A 100 11.91 -0.79 5.59
C GLN A 100 13.24 -0.12 5.22
N ILE A 101 13.41 1.15 5.61
CA ILE A 101 14.70 1.83 5.62
C ILE A 101 15.47 1.17 6.75
N LYS A 102 16.18 0.09 6.42
CA LYS A 102 17.33 -0.33 7.20
C LYS A 102 18.31 0.86 7.21
N LYS A 103 18.34 1.59 8.31
CA LYS A 103 19.49 2.40 8.72
C LYS A 103 20.48 1.53 9.45
#